data_AF-A0A813LTW0-F1
#
_entry.id   AF-A0A813LTW0-F1
#
_cell.length_a   1.000
_cell.length_b   1.000
_cell.length_c   1.000
_cell.angle_alpha   90.00
_cell.angle_beta   90.00
_cell.angle_gamma   90.00
#
_symmetry.space_group_name_H-M   'P 1'
#
loop_
_entity.id
_entity.type
_entity.pdbx_description
1 polymer ?
#
loop_
_entity_poly.entity_id
_entity_poly.type
_entity_poly.pdbx_seq_one_letter_code
_entity_poly.pdbx_strand_id
1 'polypeptide(L)'
;VVIDPSINPEQMEMYADVESRGGILEPAGIVEVKFRAPQQKEMMHRLDPVLKDLDAMLDASSSTEVNTTSEDMEAQIKAREQKLAPLYTQIACEFADLHDRTGRMEAKGVIRKGLEWKRSREFFYWRVRSRLLCQELEREVCAADPEMSLKDAKQKVDKWLAGAGKDQDDKAAVAFLEDAPFASRVSSVKVEATKRRLRALYEELPESERASALC
;
A
#
# COMPACT_ATOMS: atom_id res chain seq x y z
N VAL A 1 -10.03 6.40 -4.14
CA VAL A 1 -10.80 5.36 -4.86
C VAL A 1 -10.63 5.47 -6.37
N VAL A 2 -10.93 6.62 -6.99
CA VAL A 2 -10.92 6.78 -8.47
C VAL A 2 -9.54 6.80 -9.16
N ILE A 3 -8.45 6.75 -8.39
CA ILE A 3 -7.06 6.74 -8.89
C ILE A 3 -6.26 5.54 -8.34
N ASP A 4 -6.94 4.55 -7.78
CA ASP A 4 -6.28 3.39 -7.18
C ASP A 4 -5.58 2.53 -8.25
N PRO A 5 -4.35 2.03 -8.03
CA PRO A 5 -3.67 1.18 -9.01
C PRO A 5 -4.43 -0.08 -9.42
N SER A 6 -5.36 -0.58 -8.59
CA SER A 6 -6.22 -1.71 -8.94
C SER A 6 -7.12 -1.45 -10.15
N ILE A 7 -7.28 -0.18 -10.58
CA ILE A 7 -8.00 0.17 -11.82
C ILE A 7 -7.28 -0.40 -13.05
N ASN A 8 -5.94 -0.29 -13.09
CA ASN A 8 -5.12 -0.90 -14.12
C ASN A 8 -3.78 -1.34 -13.51
N PRO A 9 -3.76 -2.50 -12.82
CA PRO A 9 -2.59 -2.93 -12.03
C PRO A 9 -1.38 -3.25 -12.90
N GLU A 10 -1.59 -3.43 -14.20
CA GLU A 10 -0.54 -3.65 -15.16
C GLU A 10 0.22 -2.35 -15.44
N GLN A 11 -0.44 -1.21 -15.57
CA GLN A 11 0.19 0.05 -16.01
C GLN A 11 0.36 1.08 -14.90
N MET A 12 -0.42 1.00 -13.83
CA MET A 12 -0.42 1.99 -12.76
C MET A 12 0.56 1.63 -11.64
N GLU A 13 1.30 2.62 -11.19
CA GLU A 13 2.12 2.57 -9.98
C GLU A 13 1.81 3.79 -9.12
N MET A 14 1.75 3.59 -7.79
CA MET A 14 1.47 4.65 -6.84
C MET A 14 2.55 4.73 -5.78
N TYR A 15 2.94 5.97 -5.47
CA TYR A 15 3.93 6.33 -4.48
C TYR A 15 3.35 7.46 -3.62
N ALA A 16 3.84 7.61 -2.41
CA ALA A 16 3.49 8.74 -1.54
C ALA A 16 4.76 9.32 -0.91
N ASP A 17 4.78 10.62 -0.63
CA ASP A 17 5.91 11.22 0.08
C ASP A 17 5.91 10.76 1.55
N VAL A 18 7.07 10.67 2.19
CA VAL A 18 7.21 10.22 3.59
C VAL A 18 6.39 11.06 4.57
N GLU A 19 6.18 12.35 4.28
CA GLU A 19 5.37 13.27 5.09
C GLU A 19 3.91 13.39 4.62
N SER A 20 3.50 12.60 3.63
CA SER A 20 2.10 12.60 3.16
C SER A 20 1.13 11.97 4.17
N ARG A 21 -0.16 12.19 3.92
CA ARG A 21 -1.28 11.58 4.64
C ARG A 21 -2.26 10.93 3.66
N GLY A 22 -2.83 9.81 4.06
CA GLY A 22 -3.79 9.04 3.27
C GLY A 22 -4.74 8.23 4.17
N GLY A 23 -5.87 8.84 4.50
CA GLY A 23 -6.94 8.24 5.30
C GLY A 23 -8.26 8.12 4.53
N ILE A 24 -9.27 7.51 5.16
CA ILE A 24 -10.64 7.45 4.63
C ILE A 24 -11.38 8.77 4.89
N LEU A 25 -11.13 9.35 6.07
CA LEU A 25 -11.62 10.66 6.51
C LEU A 25 -10.45 11.41 7.14
N GLU A 26 -10.53 12.73 7.19
CA GLU A 26 -9.56 13.53 7.91
C GLU A 26 -9.54 13.17 9.41
N PRO A 27 -8.38 13.33 10.11
CA PRO A 27 -8.24 12.92 11.50
C PRO A 27 -9.32 13.49 12.44
N ALA A 28 -9.70 14.76 12.25
CA ALA A 28 -10.78 15.39 13.03
C ALA A 28 -12.13 14.68 12.84
N GLY A 29 -12.50 14.35 11.59
CA GLY A 29 -13.72 13.61 11.29
C GLY A 29 -13.70 12.18 11.85
N ILE A 30 -12.55 11.52 11.89
CA ILE A 30 -12.41 10.22 12.56
C ILE A 30 -12.64 10.33 14.06
N VAL A 31 -12.08 11.36 14.71
CA VAL A 31 -12.26 11.61 16.14
C VAL A 31 -13.73 11.85 16.48
N GLU A 32 -14.44 12.64 15.68
CA GLU A 32 -15.87 12.91 15.86
C GLU A 32 -16.76 11.66 15.77
N VAL A 33 -16.32 10.62 15.06
CA VAL A 33 -17.09 9.38 14.91
C VAL A 33 -16.65 8.31 15.92
N LYS A 34 -15.34 8.08 16.04
CA LYS A 34 -14.77 6.93 16.75
C LYS A 34 -14.18 7.26 18.12
N PHE A 35 -13.80 8.51 18.37
CA PHE A 35 -13.10 8.90 19.60
C PHE A 35 -13.71 10.18 20.21
N ARG A 36 -15.01 10.09 20.47
CA ARG A 36 -15.84 11.20 20.95
C ARG A 36 -15.54 11.54 22.42
N ALA A 37 -16.18 12.59 22.92
CA ALA A 37 -16.02 13.06 24.29
C ALA A 37 -16.05 11.96 25.37
N PRO A 38 -16.94 10.92 25.31
CA PRO A 38 -16.91 9.84 26.30
C PRO A 38 -15.61 9.03 26.30
N GLN A 39 -15.10 8.64 25.12
CA GLN A 39 -13.84 7.90 25.00
C GLN A 39 -12.65 8.77 25.43
N GLN A 40 -12.69 10.06 25.11
CA GLN A 40 -11.63 10.99 25.53
C GLN A 40 -11.62 11.15 27.06
N LYS A 41 -12.79 11.29 27.70
CA LYS A 41 -12.91 11.31 29.17
C LYS A 41 -12.35 10.04 29.81
N GLU A 42 -12.69 8.87 29.27
CA GLU A 42 -12.11 7.60 29.75
C GLU A 42 -10.57 7.64 29.73
N MET A 43 -9.97 8.20 28.68
CA MET A 43 -8.51 8.38 28.64
C MET A 43 -8.00 9.43 29.62
N MET A 44 -8.75 10.51 29.87
CA MET A 44 -8.40 11.51 30.88
C MET A 44 -8.30 10.86 32.26
N HIS A 45 -9.32 10.11 32.67
CA HIS A 45 -9.33 9.37 33.93
C HIS A 45 -8.25 8.28 33.98
N ARG A 46 -7.87 7.70 32.83
CA ARG A 46 -6.79 6.70 32.75
C ARG A 46 -5.38 7.30 32.79
N LEU A 47 -5.17 8.55 32.39
CA LEU A 47 -3.82 9.11 32.19
C LEU A 47 -3.52 10.33 33.05
N ASP A 48 -4.49 11.19 33.34
CA ASP A 48 -4.29 12.40 34.16
C ASP A 48 -4.17 12.03 35.64
N PRO A 49 -3.06 12.36 36.31
CA PRO A 49 -2.88 12.03 37.73
C PRO A 49 -3.93 12.68 38.65
N VAL A 50 -4.34 13.92 38.35
CA VAL A 50 -5.29 14.66 39.19
C VAL A 50 -6.67 14.02 39.14
N LEU A 51 -7.15 13.63 37.95
CA LEU A 51 -8.42 12.89 37.84
C LEU A 51 -8.37 11.55 38.55
N LYS A 52 -7.26 10.80 38.45
CA LYS A 52 -7.10 9.54 39.19
C LYS A 52 -7.20 9.71 40.69
N ASP A 53 -6.53 10.72 41.23
CA ASP A 53 -6.55 11.00 42.66
C ASP A 53 -7.98 11.38 43.10
N LEU A 54 -8.68 12.22 42.31
CA LEU A 54 -10.06 12.60 42.57
C LEU A 54 -11.02 11.40 42.49
N ASP A 55 -10.87 10.51 41.50
CA ASP A 55 -11.66 9.28 41.36
C ASP A 55 -11.44 8.37 42.58
N ALA A 56 -10.19 8.17 42.99
CA ALA A 56 -9.87 7.34 44.15
C ALA A 56 -10.43 7.91 45.46
N MET A 57 -10.41 9.23 45.61
CA MET A 57 -11.03 9.91 46.76
C MET A 57 -12.55 9.79 46.73
N LEU A 58 -13.18 9.91 45.56
CA LEU A 58 -14.61 9.74 45.38
C LEU A 58 -15.04 8.31 45.73
N ASP A 59 -14.32 7.31 45.21
CA ASP A 59 -14.54 5.89 45.52
C ASP A 59 -14.40 5.60 47.02
N ALA A 60 -13.39 6.16 47.68
CA ALA A 60 -13.22 6.02 49.13
C ALA A 60 -14.36 6.67 49.92
N SER A 61 -14.83 7.85 49.50
CA SER A 61 -15.90 8.60 50.17
C SER A 61 -17.29 7.99 50.00
N SER A 62 -17.53 7.23 48.92
CA SER A 62 -18.79 6.50 48.67
C SER A 62 -19.15 5.48 49.77
N SER A 63 -18.18 5.12 50.62
CA SER A 63 -18.36 4.21 51.77
C SER A 63 -18.84 4.90 53.06
N THR A 64 -18.94 6.23 53.08
CA THR A 64 -19.31 7.04 54.25
C THR A 64 -20.51 7.94 53.91
N GLU A 65 -21.56 7.98 54.74
CA GLU A 65 -22.88 8.63 54.45
C GLU A 65 -22.88 10.17 54.27
N VAL A 66 -21.76 10.81 53.93
CA VAL A 66 -21.64 12.27 53.80
C VAL A 66 -21.78 12.71 52.34
N ASN A 67 -23.01 13.04 51.95
CA ASN A 67 -23.37 13.42 50.57
C ASN A 67 -22.71 14.72 50.06
N THR A 68 -22.42 15.70 50.93
CA THR A 68 -21.90 17.02 50.51
C THR A 68 -20.48 16.98 49.95
N THR A 69 -19.62 16.10 50.47
CA THR A 69 -18.24 15.92 49.98
C THR A 69 -18.18 15.25 48.60
N SER A 70 -19.17 14.41 48.27
CA SER A 70 -19.26 13.74 46.97
C SER A 70 -19.60 14.74 45.85
N GLU A 71 -20.55 15.64 46.10
CA GLU A 71 -20.96 16.66 45.12
C GLU A 71 -19.81 17.63 44.78
N ASP A 72 -19.04 18.06 45.78
CA ASP A 72 -17.87 18.92 45.58
C ASP A 72 -16.76 18.24 44.78
N MET A 73 -16.56 16.93 44.97
CA MET A 73 -15.58 16.14 44.22
C MET A 73 -16.00 15.96 42.76
N GLU A 74 -17.27 15.64 42.50
CA GLU A 74 -17.82 15.57 41.14
C GLU A 74 -17.69 16.90 40.40
N ALA A 75 -17.93 18.03 41.09
CA ALA A 75 -17.72 19.36 40.53
C ALA A 75 -16.25 19.62 40.14
N GLN A 76 -15.31 19.20 40.99
CA GLN A 76 -13.86 19.32 40.71
C GLN A 76 -13.43 18.44 39.54
N ILE A 77 -13.91 17.20 39.47
CA ILE A 77 -13.69 16.28 38.33
C ILE A 77 -14.18 16.95 37.04
N LYS A 78 -15.42 17.42 37.02
CA LYS A 78 -16.02 18.05 35.84
C LYS A 78 -15.26 19.31 35.40
N ALA A 79 -14.79 20.13 36.35
CA ALA A 79 -13.98 21.31 36.04
C ALA A 79 -12.62 20.92 35.43
N ARG A 80 -11.98 19.85 35.93
CA ARG A 80 -10.72 19.32 35.39
C ARG A 80 -10.91 18.72 34.00
N GLU A 81 -11.95 17.93 33.77
CA GLU A 81 -12.32 17.40 32.45
C GLU A 81 -12.50 18.53 31.42
N GLN A 82 -13.27 19.57 31.76
CA GLN A 82 -13.50 20.71 30.87
C GLN A 82 -12.20 21.44 30.51
N LYS A 83 -11.28 21.58 31.48
CA LYS A 83 -9.97 22.18 31.25
C LYS A 83 -9.08 21.33 30.33
N LEU A 84 -9.18 20.00 30.43
CA LEU A 84 -8.38 19.06 29.64
C LEU A 84 -8.96 18.79 28.24
N ALA A 85 -10.26 19.01 28.02
CA ALA A 85 -10.95 18.67 26.80
C ALA A 85 -10.28 19.19 25.49
N PRO A 86 -9.84 20.46 25.38
CA PRO A 86 -9.19 20.93 24.15
C PRO A 86 -7.88 20.19 23.86
N LEU A 87 -7.09 19.91 24.90
CA LEU A 87 -5.81 19.21 24.77
C LEU A 87 -6.02 17.76 24.36
N TYR A 88 -6.96 17.05 24.99
CA TYR A 88 -7.27 15.66 24.64
C TYR A 88 -7.88 15.53 23.25
N THR A 89 -8.62 16.54 22.79
CA THR A 89 -9.09 16.59 21.40
C THR A 89 -7.90 16.68 20.43
N GLN A 90 -6.91 17.53 20.71
CA GLN A 90 -5.69 17.61 19.89
C GLN A 90 -4.90 16.30 19.92
N ILE A 91 -4.75 15.67 21.08
CA ILE A 91 -4.08 14.36 21.22
C ILE A 91 -4.82 13.29 20.41
N ALA A 92 -6.16 13.28 20.47
CA ALA A 92 -6.97 12.35 19.70
C ALA A 92 -6.78 12.54 18.19
N CYS A 93 -6.72 13.79 17.72
CA CYS A 93 -6.45 14.11 16.32
C CYS A 93 -5.06 13.64 15.89
N GLU A 94 -4.02 13.88 16.69
CA GLU A 94 -2.65 13.39 16.39
C GLU A 94 -2.60 11.86 16.41
N PHE A 95 -3.29 11.22 17.35
CA PHE A 95 -3.39 9.76 17.40
C PHE A 95 -4.09 9.19 16.16
N ALA A 96 -5.16 9.84 15.68
CA ALA A 96 -5.81 9.49 14.43
C ALA A 96 -4.87 9.72 13.23
N ASP A 97 -4.14 10.85 13.18
CA ASP A 97 -3.18 11.18 12.12
C ASP A 97 -2.08 10.11 11.96
N LEU A 98 -1.61 9.53 13.06
CA LEU A 98 -0.64 8.42 13.02
C LEU A 98 -1.11 7.22 12.18
N HIS A 99 -2.43 7.01 12.05
CA HIS A 99 -3.00 5.93 11.25
C HIS A 99 -2.99 6.22 9.75
N ASP A 100 -2.89 7.49 9.37
CA ASP A 100 -2.97 7.97 7.99
C ASP A 100 -1.59 8.28 7.40
N ARG A 101 -0.51 8.06 8.16
CA ARG A 101 0.86 8.28 7.68
C ARG A 101 1.28 7.27 6.61
N THR A 102 2.18 7.70 5.74
CA THR A 102 2.74 6.92 4.61
C THR A 102 3.26 5.54 5.01
N GLY A 103 3.87 5.39 6.19
CA GLY A 103 4.32 4.09 6.68
C GLY A 103 3.20 3.05 6.78
N ARG A 104 1.97 3.47 7.13
CA ARG A 104 0.80 2.58 7.13
C ARG A 104 0.35 2.22 5.72
N MET A 105 0.42 3.16 4.78
CA MET A 105 0.10 2.93 3.37
C MET A 105 1.03 1.86 2.76
N GLU A 106 2.33 1.96 3.02
CA GLU A 106 3.32 0.98 2.57
C GLU A 106 3.12 -0.39 3.24
N ALA A 107 2.90 -0.42 4.56
CA ALA A 107 2.63 -1.66 5.29
C ALA A 107 1.34 -2.38 4.84
N LYS A 108 0.37 -1.64 4.27
CA LYS A 108 -0.84 -2.20 3.66
C LYS A 108 -0.69 -2.52 2.17
N GLY A 109 0.44 -2.18 1.56
CA GLY A 109 0.70 -2.44 0.15
C GLY A 109 -0.16 -1.62 -0.82
N VAL A 110 -0.75 -0.50 -0.36
CA VAL A 110 -1.55 0.39 -1.24
C VAL A 110 -0.68 1.33 -2.07
N ILE A 111 0.58 1.50 -1.67
CA ILE A 111 1.63 2.17 -2.44
C ILE A 111 2.84 1.23 -2.57
N ARG A 112 3.68 1.47 -3.57
CA ARG A 112 4.91 0.69 -3.75
C ARG A 112 5.99 1.06 -2.74
N LYS A 113 6.11 2.36 -2.42
CA LYS A 113 7.18 2.89 -1.58
C LYS A 113 6.88 4.31 -1.11
N GLY A 114 7.27 4.64 0.12
CA GLY A 114 7.43 6.02 0.60
C GLY A 114 8.67 6.71 -0.01
N LEU A 115 8.49 7.89 -0.61
CA LEU A 115 9.56 8.64 -1.26
C LEU A 115 9.89 9.93 -0.51
N GLU A 116 11.15 10.33 -0.53
CA GLU A 116 11.54 11.66 -0.08
C GLU A 116 11.44 12.65 -1.24
N TRP A 117 10.68 13.73 -1.06
CA TRP A 117 10.49 14.77 -2.09
C TRP A 117 11.81 15.26 -2.71
N LYS A 118 12.85 15.47 -1.89
CA LYS A 118 14.16 15.97 -2.35
C LYS A 118 14.82 15.09 -3.41
N ARG A 119 14.60 13.77 -3.36
CA ARG A 119 15.18 12.78 -4.29
C ARG A 119 14.17 12.25 -5.30
N SER A 120 12.92 12.73 -5.27
CA SER A 120 11.83 12.27 -6.13
C SER A 120 12.19 12.34 -7.62
N ARG A 121 12.81 13.44 -8.07
CA ARG A 121 13.22 13.61 -9.47
C ARG A 121 14.21 12.55 -9.93
N GLU A 122 15.23 12.26 -9.13
CA GLU A 122 16.23 11.23 -9.43
C GLU A 122 15.58 9.85 -9.49
N PHE A 123 14.74 9.53 -8.50
CA PHE A 123 14.00 8.28 -8.46
C PHE A 123 13.13 8.10 -9.70
N PHE A 124 12.26 9.08 -10.01
CA PHE A 124 11.35 8.96 -11.15
C PHE A 124 12.06 8.98 -12.50
N TYR A 125 13.21 9.63 -12.63
CA TYR A 125 14.00 9.57 -13.87
C TYR A 125 14.36 8.12 -14.21
N TRP A 126 14.92 7.38 -13.24
CA TRP A 126 15.29 5.98 -13.47
C TRP A 126 14.08 5.06 -13.53
N ARG A 127 13.09 5.26 -12.65
CA ARG A 127 11.89 4.41 -12.61
C ARG A 127 11.10 4.48 -13.91
N VAL A 128 10.86 5.69 -14.43
CA VAL A 128 10.10 5.87 -15.67
C VAL A 128 10.86 5.26 -16.85
N ARG A 129 12.16 5.50 -16.96
CA ARG A 129 12.98 4.94 -18.05
C ARG A 129 13.02 3.41 -18.01
N SER A 130 13.21 2.83 -16.82
CA SER A 130 13.14 1.38 -16.58
C SER A 130 11.79 0.81 -17.02
N ARG A 131 10.67 1.43 -16.58
CA ARG A 131 9.33 0.97 -16.93
C ARG A 131 9.01 1.08 -18.43
N LEU A 132 9.46 2.15 -19.10
CA LEU A 132 9.26 2.31 -20.55
C LEU A 132 9.99 1.21 -21.33
N LEU A 133 11.26 0.94 -20.99
CA LEU A 133 12.03 -0.13 -21.62
C LEU A 133 11.43 -1.51 -21.36
N CYS A 134 11.01 -1.80 -20.12
CA CYS A 134 10.26 -3.02 -19.82
C CYS A 134 8.99 -3.11 -20.67
N GLN A 135 8.23 -2.01 -20.80
CA GLN A 135 6.99 -2.00 -21.56
C GLN A 135 7.20 -2.23 -23.06
N GLU A 136 8.28 -1.70 -23.64
CA GLU A 136 8.66 -1.96 -25.03
C GLU A 136 8.97 -3.46 -25.22
N LEU A 137 9.79 -4.04 -24.34
CA LEU A 137 10.13 -5.46 -24.38
C LEU A 137 8.91 -6.37 -24.12
N GLU A 138 8.02 -6.00 -23.20
CA GLU A 138 6.75 -6.69 -22.95
C GLU A 138 5.89 -6.73 -24.23
N ARG A 139 5.84 -5.64 -25.00
CA ARG A 139 5.13 -5.60 -26.29
C ARG A 139 5.79 -6.51 -27.33
N GLU A 140 7.12 -6.54 -27.40
CA GLU A 140 7.84 -7.46 -28.29
C GLU A 140 7.56 -8.93 -27.94
N VAL A 141 7.51 -9.25 -26.65
CA VAL A 141 7.17 -10.58 -26.15
C VAL A 141 5.73 -10.97 -26.53
N CYS A 142 4.75 -10.08 -26.34
CA CYS A 142 3.38 -10.30 -26.79
C CYS A 142 3.28 -10.43 -28.33
N ALA A 143 4.09 -9.68 -29.09
CA ALA A 143 4.12 -9.81 -30.55
C ALA A 143 4.72 -11.15 -31.01
N ALA A 144 5.67 -11.70 -30.24
CA ALA A 144 6.26 -13.01 -30.48
C ALA A 144 5.33 -14.18 -30.13
N ASP A 145 4.46 -14.02 -29.14
CA ASP A 145 3.44 -14.98 -28.72
C ASP A 145 2.07 -14.29 -28.60
N PRO A 146 1.26 -14.27 -29.68
CA PRO A 146 -0.02 -13.57 -29.69
C PRO A 146 -1.06 -14.10 -28.69
N GLU A 147 -0.87 -15.31 -28.15
CA GLU A 147 -1.72 -15.87 -27.10
C GLU A 147 -1.29 -15.44 -25.69
N MET A 148 -0.12 -14.82 -25.55
CA MET A 148 0.43 -14.41 -24.26
C MET A 148 -0.27 -13.15 -23.73
N SER A 149 -0.76 -13.22 -22.49
CA SER A 149 -1.31 -12.06 -21.80
C SER A 149 -0.20 -11.05 -21.44
N LEU A 150 -0.55 -9.76 -21.35
CA LEU A 150 0.39 -8.72 -20.93
C LEU A 150 0.93 -8.98 -19.51
N LYS A 151 0.11 -9.54 -18.63
CA LYS A 151 0.52 -9.99 -17.29
C LYS A 151 1.62 -11.05 -17.35
N ASP A 152 1.50 -12.04 -18.22
CA ASP A 152 2.50 -13.11 -18.35
C ASP A 152 3.78 -12.59 -19.01
N ALA A 153 3.66 -11.70 -19.99
CA ALA A 153 4.80 -11.02 -20.61
C ALA A 153 5.59 -10.22 -19.56
N LYS A 154 4.89 -9.47 -18.69
CA LYS A 154 5.48 -8.76 -17.54
C LYS A 154 6.25 -9.69 -16.61
N GLN A 155 5.61 -10.77 -16.16
CA GLN A 155 6.27 -11.75 -15.30
C GLN A 155 7.51 -12.37 -15.95
N LYS A 156 7.52 -12.53 -17.27
CA LYS A 156 8.66 -13.06 -18.02
C LYS A 156 9.82 -12.07 -18.07
N VAL A 157 9.54 -10.80 -18.34
CA VAL A 157 10.52 -9.71 -18.30
C VAL A 157 11.07 -9.51 -16.88
N ASP A 158 10.20 -9.54 -15.85
CA ASP A 158 10.60 -9.46 -14.44
C ASP A 158 11.53 -10.63 -14.06
N LYS A 159 11.24 -11.85 -14.51
CA LYS A 159 12.14 -13.01 -14.32
C LYS A 159 13.49 -12.83 -15.01
N TRP A 160 13.54 -12.18 -16.16
CA TRP A 160 14.79 -11.89 -16.86
C TRP A 160 15.65 -10.87 -16.10
N LEU A 161 15.02 -9.85 -15.50
CA LEU A 161 15.68 -8.87 -14.64
C LEU A 161 16.17 -9.51 -13.34
N ALA A 162 15.32 -10.29 -12.67
CA ALA A 162 15.66 -11.00 -11.44
C ALA A 162 16.79 -12.01 -11.66
N GLY A 163 16.75 -12.76 -12.77
CA GLY A 163 17.83 -13.70 -13.14
C GLY A 163 19.18 -13.01 -13.40
N ALA A 164 19.18 -11.71 -13.72
CA ALA A 164 20.38 -10.90 -13.84
C ALA A 164 20.75 -10.15 -12.54
N GLY A 165 19.93 -10.24 -11.49
CA GLY A 165 20.08 -9.49 -10.24
C GLY A 165 19.92 -7.97 -10.42
N LYS A 166 19.05 -7.54 -11.35
CA LYS A 166 18.85 -6.13 -11.73
C LYS A 166 17.44 -5.61 -11.43
N ASP A 167 16.64 -6.36 -10.69
CA ASP A 167 15.23 -6.08 -10.38
C ASP A 167 15.04 -5.04 -9.26
N GLN A 168 16.05 -4.84 -8.39
CA GLN A 168 15.95 -3.95 -7.22
C GLN A 168 16.43 -2.51 -7.46
N ASP A 169 17.23 -2.27 -8.50
CA ASP A 169 17.80 -0.97 -8.82
C ASP A 169 17.40 -0.57 -10.25
N ASP A 170 16.55 0.46 -10.37
CA ASP A 170 16.07 0.94 -11.67
C ASP A 170 17.20 1.40 -12.58
N LYS A 171 18.31 1.94 -12.04
CA LYS A 171 19.46 2.33 -12.86
C LYS A 171 20.18 1.12 -13.44
N ALA A 172 20.34 0.08 -12.63
CA ALA A 172 20.94 -1.18 -13.06
C ALA A 172 20.02 -1.93 -14.04
N ALA A 173 18.70 -1.85 -13.84
CA ALA A 173 17.69 -2.36 -14.75
C ALA A 173 17.79 -1.70 -16.12
N VAL A 174 17.84 -0.35 -16.17
CA VAL A 174 18.01 0.40 -17.42
C VAL A 174 19.29 -0.03 -18.15
N ALA A 175 20.43 -0.09 -17.46
CA ALA A 175 21.68 -0.52 -18.07
C ALA A 175 21.59 -1.92 -18.68
N PHE A 176 20.93 -2.85 -17.99
CA PHE A 176 20.71 -4.20 -18.51
C PHE A 176 19.73 -4.23 -19.69
N LEU A 177 18.67 -3.43 -19.64
CA LEU A 177 17.64 -3.35 -20.67
C LEU A 177 18.19 -2.74 -21.98
N GLU A 178 19.15 -1.82 -21.88
CA GLU A 178 19.78 -1.17 -23.04
C GLU A 178 20.91 -2.01 -23.67
N ASP A 179 21.63 -2.80 -22.86
CA ASP A 179 22.84 -3.52 -23.30
C ASP A 179 22.57 -4.99 -23.68
N ALA A 180 21.52 -5.62 -23.11
CA ALA A 180 21.34 -7.06 -23.28
C ALA A 180 20.68 -7.45 -24.62
N PRO A 181 21.08 -8.59 -25.23
CA PRO A 181 20.54 -9.03 -26.51
C PRO A 181 19.18 -9.74 -26.34
N PHE A 182 18.13 -8.97 -26.03
CA PHE A 182 16.77 -9.50 -25.87
C PHE A 182 16.21 -10.10 -27.16
N ALA A 183 16.69 -9.71 -28.34
CA ALA A 183 16.30 -10.29 -29.62
C ALA A 183 16.38 -11.83 -29.61
N SER A 184 17.45 -12.39 -29.03
CA SER A 184 17.62 -13.84 -28.89
C SER A 184 16.54 -14.47 -27.99
N ARG A 185 16.21 -13.82 -26.87
CA ARG A 185 15.18 -14.25 -25.92
C ARG A 185 13.77 -14.13 -26.50
N VAL A 186 13.48 -13.05 -27.23
CA VAL A 186 12.20 -12.88 -27.94
C VAL A 186 12.06 -13.92 -29.05
N SER A 187 13.15 -14.25 -29.75
CA SER A 187 13.12 -15.30 -30.77
C SER A 187 12.80 -16.69 -30.18
N SER A 188 13.34 -17.01 -29.00
CA SER A 188 13.00 -18.27 -28.32
C SER A 188 11.54 -18.30 -27.84
N VAL A 189 10.99 -17.17 -27.39
CA VAL A 189 9.55 -17.03 -27.10
C VAL A 189 8.72 -17.37 -28.34
N LYS A 190 9.07 -16.82 -29.51
CA LYS A 190 8.36 -17.09 -30.77
C LYS A 190 8.42 -18.55 -31.17
N VAL A 191 9.58 -19.19 -31.00
CA VAL A 191 9.75 -20.62 -31.29
C VAL A 191 8.86 -21.47 -30.39
N GLU A 192 8.82 -21.18 -29.09
CA GLU A 192 7.96 -21.92 -28.16
C GLU A 192 6.47 -21.69 -28.43
N ALA A 193 6.07 -20.46 -28.79
CA ALA A 193 4.70 -20.17 -29.22
C ALA A 193 4.33 -20.95 -30.50
N THR A 194 5.23 -20.98 -31.48
CA THR A 194 5.02 -21.73 -32.73
C THR A 194 4.89 -23.23 -32.46
N LYS A 195 5.75 -23.79 -31.60
CA LYS A 195 5.65 -25.21 -31.18
C LYS A 195 4.31 -25.51 -30.50
N ARG A 196 3.85 -24.62 -29.61
CA ARG A 196 2.55 -24.77 -28.92
C ARG A 196 1.41 -24.79 -29.93
N ARG A 197 1.39 -23.84 -30.86
CA ARG A 197 0.38 -23.73 -31.92
C ARG A 197 0.39 -24.95 -32.85
N LEU A 198 1.58 -25.43 -33.24
CA LEU A 198 1.70 -26.64 -34.06
C LEU A 198 1.14 -27.87 -33.36
N ARG A 199 1.40 -28.04 -32.05
CA ARG A 199 0.82 -29.14 -31.26
C ARG A 199 -0.70 -29.04 -31.19
N ALA A 200 -1.24 -27.86 -30.93
CA ALA A 200 -2.69 -27.66 -30.87
C ALA A 200 -3.36 -28.02 -32.22
N LEU A 201 -2.82 -27.52 -33.34
CA LEU A 201 -3.31 -27.84 -34.68
C LEU A 201 -3.19 -29.34 -35.00
N TYR A 202 -2.12 -29.99 -34.53
CA TYR A 202 -1.93 -31.43 -34.70
C TYR A 202 -2.97 -32.26 -33.93
N GLU A 203 -3.34 -31.82 -32.72
CA GLU A 203 -4.36 -32.47 -31.90
C GLU A 203 -5.78 -32.27 -32.48
N GLU A 204 -6.03 -31.15 -33.15
CA GLU A 204 -7.31 -30.88 -33.84
C GLU A 204 -7.52 -31.76 -35.09
N LEU A 205 -6.44 -32.29 -35.69
CA LEU A 205 -6.55 -33.19 -36.84
C LEU A 205 -7.17 -34.54 -36.44
N PRO A 206 -8.03 -35.14 -37.29
CA PRO A 206 -8.48 -36.52 -37.12
C PRO A 206 -7.29 -37.49 -37.04
N GLU A 207 -7.39 -38.53 -36.21
CA GLU A 207 -6.28 -39.49 -36.00
C GLU A 207 -5.75 -40.10 -37.30
N SER A 208 -6.62 -40.26 -38.31
CA SER A 208 -6.25 -40.76 -39.65
C SER A 208 -5.33 -39.83 -40.45
N GLU A 209 -5.36 -38.52 -40.20
CA GLU A 209 -4.62 -37.51 -40.97
C GLU A 209 -3.35 -37.02 -40.25
N ARG A 210 -3.22 -37.37 -38.96
CA ARG A 210 -2.07 -37.00 -38.12
C ARG A 210 -0.75 -37.60 -38.63
N ALA A 211 -0.76 -38.83 -39.15
CA ALA A 211 0.46 -39.46 -39.68
C ALA A 211 0.94 -38.81 -41.00
N SER A 212 0.01 -38.37 -41.85
CA SER A 212 0.33 -37.68 -43.11
C SER A 212 0.82 -36.24 -42.91
N ALA A 213 0.46 -35.58 -41.80
CA ALA A 213 0.84 -34.19 -41.53
C ALA A 213 2.30 -34.01 -41.07
N LEU A 214 3.00 -35.10 -40.70
CA LEU A 214 4.39 -35.08 -40.22
C LEU A 214 5.41 -35.56 -41.26
N CYS A 215 4.95 -36.04 -42.42
CA CYS A 215 5.77 -36.49 -43.55
C CYS A 215 5.92 -35.36 -44.57
#